data_AF-A0A7S3NWX9-F1
#
_entry.id   AF-A0A7S3NWX9-F1
#
_cell.length_a   1.000
_cell.length_b   1.000
_cell.length_c   1.000
_cell.angle_alpha   90.00
_cell.angle_beta   90.00
_cell.angle_gamma   90.00
#
_symmetry.space_group_name_H-M   'P 1'
#
loop_
_entity.id
_entity.type
_entity.pdbx_description
1 polymer ?
#
loop_
_entity_poly.entity_id
_entity_poly.type
_entity_poly.pdbx_seq_one_letter_code
_entity_poly.pdbx_strand_id
1 'polypeptide(L)'
;YESLHGALNRLHRQEVAKREDSEEEIPEDQPEEYPEIEKEVLNPKSISINELYGEFSHLTQEWTDGLASSIIRGFVDSTKRSMKWMVFDGPVDAGWIENMNTVLDDNMTLCLSNGERVKLKPEMKMIFECDNLEMASPATVSRCGMIYVPPEACGWHLGVYEWINRDLKGERYNDKIRDMLRGLFE
;
A
#
# COMPACT_ATOMS: atom_id res chain seq x y z
N TYR A 1 1.08 -6.96 -15.51
CA TYR A 1 1.56 -6.36 -14.26
C TYR A 1 0.84 -7.02 -13.10
N GLU A 2 1.61 -7.57 -12.18
CA GLU A 2 1.12 -7.94 -10.86
C GLU A 2 1.62 -6.85 -9.90
N SER A 3 0.77 -6.39 -8.98
CA SER A 3 1.24 -5.45 -7.96
C SER A 3 2.31 -6.11 -7.11
N LEU A 4 3.25 -5.34 -6.53
CA LEU A 4 4.26 -5.87 -5.62
C LEU A 4 3.62 -6.74 -4.51
N HIS A 5 2.53 -6.25 -3.94
CA HIS A 5 1.70 -6.99 -2.99
C HIS A 5 1.19 -8.33 -3.56
N GLY A 6 0.67 -8.33 -4.79
CA GLY A 6 0.22 -9.56 -5.45
C GLY A 6 1.35 -10.56 -5.65
N ALA A 7 2.51 -10.09 -6.10
CA ALA A 7 3.69 -10.91 -6.35
C ALA A 7 4.23 -11.52 -5.06
N LEU A 8 4.32 -10.74 -3.99
CA LEU A 8 4.72 -11.21 -2.67
C LEU A 8 3.73 -12.23 -2.11
N ASN A 9 2.42 -11.98 -2.23
CA ASN A 9 1.41 -12.95 -1.81
C ASN A 9 1.42 -14.23 -2.66
N ARG A 10 1.82 -14.16 -3.94
CA ARG A 10 2.04 -15.37 -4.74
C ARG A 10 3.25 -16.16 -4.25
N LEU A 11 4.36 -15.48 -3.95
CA LEU A 11 5.55 -16.12 -3.40
C LEU A 11 5.25 -16.76 -2.04
N HIS A 12 4.52 -16.06 -1.17
CA HIS A 12 4.03 -16.61 0.10
C HIS A 12 3.23 -17.92 -0.12
N ARG A 13 2.28 -17.95 -1.06
CA ARG A 13 1.52 -19.19 -1.36
C ARG A 13 2.41 -20.31 -1.89
N GLN A 14 3.42 -20.01 -2.71
CA GLN A 14 4.35 -21.00 -3.24
C GLN A 14 5.26 -21.56 -2.14
N GLU A 15 5.68 -20.71 -1.22
CA GLU A 15 6.44 -21.07 -0.03
C GLU A 15 5.64 -22.03 0.85
N VAL A 16 4.40 -21.67 1.18
CA VAL A 16 3.50 -22.50 2.00
C VAL A 16 3.23 -23.86 1.35
N ALA A 17 2.95 -23.90 0.04
CA ALA A 17 2.72 -25.16 -0.68
C ALA A 17 3.96 -26.06 -0.68
N LYS A 18 5.17 -25.49 -0.87
CA LYS A 18 6.42 -26.26 -0.78
C LYS A 18 6.67 -26.81 0.62
N ARG A 19 6.31 -26.06 1.66
CA ARG A 19 6.44 -26.49 3.06
C ARG A 19 5.53 -27.67 3.37
N GLU A 20 4.27 -27.62 2.93
CA GLU A 20 3.31 -28.73 3.07
C GLU A 20 3.81 -30.02 2.40
N ASP A 21 4.45 -29.92 1.23
CA ASP A 21 5.02 -31.06 0.52
C ASP A 21 6.31 -31.63 1.16
N SER A 22 6.98 -30.87 2.06
CA SER A 22 8.31 -31.21 2.59
C SER A 22 8.34 -31.91 3.95
N GLU A 23 7.20 -32.01 4.67
CA GLU A 23 7.10 -32.57 6.05
C GLU A 23 8.16 -32.01 7.06
N GLU A 24 8.83 -30.89 6.76
CA GLU A 24 9.81 -30.28 7.65
C GLU A 24 9.13 -29.32 8.64
N GLU A 25 9.08 -29.71 9.92
CA GLU A 25 8.71 -28.81 11.03
C GLU A 25 9.83 -27.78 11.26
N ILE A 26 9.68 -26.58 10.72
CA ILE A 26 10.56 -25.45 11.02
C ILE A 26 10.07 -24.78 12.32
N PRO A 27 10.95 -24.40 13.26
CA PRO A 27 10.56 -23.71 14.49
C PRO A 27 9.74 -22.44 14.22
N GLU A 28 8.64 -22.23 14.94
CA GLU A 28 7.72 -21.06 14.82
C GLU A 28 8.40 -19.68 14.91
N ASP A 29 9.63 -19.66 15.45
CA ASP A 29 10.42 -18.47 15.77
C ASP A 29 11.28 -17.97 14.58
N GLN A 30 11.29 -18.68 13.44
CA GLN A 30 11.95 -18.17 12.24
C GLN A 30 11.03 -17.16 11.51
N PRO A 31 11.55 -15.98 11.10
CA PRO A 31 10.79 -15.05 10.29
C PRO A 31 10.52 -15.67 8.91
N GLU A 32 9.26 -15.64 8.47
CA GLU A 32 8.90 -16.07 7.11
C GLU A 32 9.62 -15.19 6.09
N GLU A 33 10.26 -15.81 5.09
CA GLU A 33 10.94 -15.08 4.01
C GLU A 33 9.97 -14.21 3.21
N TYR A 34 8.75 -14.71 2.98
CA TYR A 34 7.66 -14.00 2.32
C TYR A 34 6.41 -14.02 3.21
N PRO A 35 6.22 -13.04 4.10
CA PRO A 35 5.00 -12.97 4.91
C PRO A 35 3.79 -12.62 4.04
N GLU A 36 2.61 -13.14 4.39
CA GLU A 36 1.36 -12.69 3.78
C GLU A 36 1.18 -11.18 4.02
N ILE A 37 0.71 -10.47 3.01
CA ILE A 37 0.43 -9.04 3.08
C ILE A 37 -1.08 -8.84 2.95
N GLU A 38 -1.67 -8.07 3.85
CA GLU A 38 -3.00 -7.46 3.68
C GLU A 38 -2.80 -5.99 3.31
N LYS A 39 -3.51 -5.50 2.30
CA LYS A 39 -3.32 -4.13 1.76
C LYS A 39 -4.65 -3.40 1.68
N GLU A 40 -4.68 -2.19 2.23
CA GLU A 40 -5.77 -1.23 2.06
C GLU A 40 -5.26 -0.01 1.29
N VAL A 41 -6.04 0.46 0.31
CA VAL A 41 -5.67 1.60 -0.55
C VAL A 41 -6.73 2.69 -0.38
N LEU A 42 -6.28 3.92 -0.16
CA LEU A 42 -7.16 5.07 -0.10
C LEU A 42 -6.55 6.26 -0.83
N ASN A 43 -7.42 7.11 -1.39
CA ASN A 43 -7.02 8.41 -1.90
C ASN A 43 -7.35 9.49 -0.86
N PRO A 44 -6.35 10.10 -0.21
CA PRO A 44 -6.58 11.06 0.88
C PRO A 44 -7.27 12.36 0.41
N LYS A 45 -7.23 12.68 -0.89
CA LYS A 45 -7.87 13.89 -1.46
C LYS A 45 -9.29 13.63 -1.97
N SER A 46 -9.74 12.37 -2.03
CA SER A 46 -11.11 12.03 -2.42
C SER A 46 -12.13 12.22 -1.30
N ILE A 47 -11.66 12.41 -0.07
CA ILE A 47 -12.49 12.61 1.13
C ILE A 47 -12.00 13.82 1.91
N SER A 48 -12.84 14.36 2.79
CA SER A 48 -12.44 15.45 3.69
C SER A 48 -11.47 14.95 4.77
N ILE A 49 -10.69 15.87 5.35
CA ILE A 49 -9.76 15.56 6.46
C ILE A 49 -10.52 14.95 7.65
N ASN A 50 -11.73 15.45 7.90
CA ASN A 50 -12.62 14.95 8.93
C ASN A 50 -13.09 13.51 8.65
N GLU A 51 -13.47 13.20 7.42
CA GLU A 51 -13.82 11.82 7.03
C GLU A 51 -12.59 10.90 7.00
N LEU A 52 -11.38 11.44 6.80
CA LEU A 52 -10.15 10.67 6.80
C LEU A 52 -9.75 10.24 8.22
N TYR A 53 -9.74 11.17 9.18
CA TYR A 53 -9.25 10.91 10.55
C TYR A 53 -10.33 10.74 11.61
N GLY A 54 -11.52 11.25 11.34
CA GLY A 54 -12.63 11.32 12.27
C GLY A 54 -12.91 12.77 12.68
N GLU A 55 -14.15 12.99 13.10
CA GLU A 55 -14.61 14.27 13.58
C GLU A 55 -15.50 14.13 14.81
N PHE A 56 -15.54 15.19 15.60
CA PHE A 56 -16.45 15.30 16.72
C PHE A 56 -17.74 15.99 16.26
N SER A 57 -18.86 15.29 16.33
CA SER A 57 -20.16 15.84 15.96
C SER A 57 -20.68 16.73 17.08
N HIS A 58 -20.81 18.04 16.80
CA HIS A 58 -21.37 18.98 17.78
C HIS A 58 -22.85 18.72 18.10
N LEU A 59 -23.59 18.07 17.19
CA LEU A 59 -25.01 17.77 17.36
C LEU A 59 -25.23 16.56 18.28
N THR A 60 -24.47 15.47 18.06
CA THR A 60 -24.61 14.24 18.86
C THR A 60 -23.70 14.23 20.09
N GLN A 61 -22.71 15.14 20.14
CA GLN A 61 -21.63 15.13 21.14
C GLN A 61 -20.84 13.82 21.14
N GLU A 62 -20.79 13.14 19.98
CA GLU A 62 -20.11 11.85 19.81
C GLU A 62 -18.97 11.99 18.79
N TRP A 63 -17.95 11.16 18.98
CA TRP A 63 -16.85 11.02 18.04
C TRP A 63 -17.23 10.02 16.95
N THR A 64 -17.04 10.41 15.70
CA THR A 64 -17.16 9.52 14.54
C THR A 64 -15.75 9.25 14.01
N ASP A 65 -15.39 7.97 13.91
CA ASP A 65 -14.10 7.59 13.33
C ASP A 65 -14.06 7.84 11.82
N GLY A 66 -12.90 8.27 11.35
CA GLY A 66 -12.61 8.40 9.94
C GLY A 66 -12.18 7.08 9.30
N LEU A 67 -12.06 7.10 7.98
CA LEU A 67 -11.69 5.94 7.19
C LEU A 67 -10.28 5.45 7.55
N ALA A 68 -9.30 6.35 7.66
CA ALA A 68 -7.93 5.97 7.97
C ALA A 68 -7.78 5.48 9.42
N SER A 69 -8.44 6.15 10.38
CA SER A 69 -8.39 5.70 11.78
C SER A 69 -9.05 4.33 11.94
N SER A 70 -10.20 4.09 11.29
CA SER A 70 -10.88 2.79 11.30
C SER A 70 -10.02 1.66 10.73
N ILE A 71 -9.37 1.88 9.59
CA ILE A 71 -8.48 0.88 8.96
C ILE A 71 -7.28 0.57 9.85
N ILE A 72 -6.62 1.61 10.39
CA ILE A 72 -5.45 1.45 11.26
C ILE A 72 -5.83 0.67 12.52
N ARG A 73 -6.97 0.98 13.16
CA ARG A 73 -7.48 0.18 14.28
C ARG A 73 -7.72 -1.26 13.89
N GLY A 74 -8.40 -1.50 12.77
CA GLY A 74 -8.66 -2.87 12.29
C GLY A 74 -7.39 -3.67 12.09
N PHE A 75 -6.32 -3.04 11.60
CA PHE A 75 -5.00 -3.66 11.48
C PHE A 75 -4.32 -3.89 12.83
N VAL A 76 -4.44 -2.97 13.78
CA VAL A 76 -3.90 -3.12 15.15
C VAL A 76 -4.65 -4.22 15.91
N ASP A 77 -5.96 -4.35 15.74
CA ASP A 77 -6.77 -5.38 16.43
C ASP A 77 -6.65 -6.75 15.77
N SER A 78 -6.16 -6.82 14.52
CA SER A 78 -5.91 -8.07 13.83
C SER A 78 -4.88 -8.93 14.55
N THR A 79 -5.24 -10.20 14.80
CA THR A 79 -4.35 -11.23 15.35
C THR A 79 -3.65 -12.06 14.28
N LYS A 80 -3.96 -11.81 13.00
CA LYS A 80 -3.33 -12.51 11.87
C LYS A 80 -1.86 -12.11 11.77
N ARG A 81 -0.97 -13.11 11.68
CA ARG A 81 0.47 -12.94 11.43
C ARG A 81 0.68 -12.60 9.95
N SER A 82 0.33 -11.38 9.56
CA SER A 82 0.50 -10.86 8.21
C SER A 82 1.01 -9.42 8.27
N MET A 83 1.81 -9.02 7.29
CA MET A 83 2.18 -7.63 7.08
C MET A 83 0.95 -6.83 6.69
N LYS A 84 0.81 -5.62 7.22
CA LYS A 84 -0.36 -4.76 6.95
C LYS A 84 0.08 -3.50 6.25
N TRP A 85 -0.35 -3.30 5.01
CA TRP A 85 0.05 -2.16 4.19
C TRP A 85 -1.12 -1.20 4.03
N MET A 86 -0.91 0.05 4.43
CA MET A 86 -1.83 1.15 4.17
C MET A 86 -1.24 2.04 3.10
N VAL A 87 -1.89 2.09 1.94
CA VAL A 87 -1.42 2.85 0.77
C VAL A 87 -2.28 4.10 0.61
N PHE A 88 -1.63 5.25 0.65
CA PHE A 88 -2.23 6.54 0.32
C PHE A 88 -1.87 6.86 -1.13
N ASP A 89 -2.82 6.62 -2.04
CA ASP A 89 -2.70 6.86 -3.48
C ASP A 89 -3.33 8.20 -3.84
N GLY A 90 -2.51 9.24 -3.85
CA GLY A 90 -2.97 10.59 -4.17
C GLY A 90 -1.97 11.68 -3.81
N PRO A 91 -2.29 12.94 -4.15
CA PRO A 91 -1.40 14.06 -3.89
C PRO A 91 -1.14 14.25 -2.40
N VAL A 92 0.13 14.42 -2.04
CA VAL A 92 0.52 14.80 -0.68
C VAL A 92 0.30 16.30 -0.50
N ASP A 93 -0.42 16.67 0.56
CA ASP A 93 -0.82 18.03 0.89
C ASP A 93 -0.52 18.28 2.37
N ALA A 94 -0.03 19.48 2.68
CA ALA A 94 0.34 19.88 4.04
C ALA A 94 -0.79 19.63 5.05
N GLY A 95 -2.06 19.84 4.66
CA GLY A 95 -3.19 19.77 5.59
C GLY A 95 -3.43 18.38 6.17
N TRP A 96 -3.33 17.32 5.36
CA TRP A 96 -3.59 15.96 5.86
C TRP A 96 -2.32 15.25 6.33
N ILE A 97 -1.17 15.53 5.72
CA ILE A 97 0.09 14.85 6.06
C ILE A 97 0.66 15.31 7.40
N GLU A 98 0.34 16.53 7.85
CA GLU A 98 0.78 17.02 9.15
C GLU A 98 0.24 16.19 10.31
N ASN A 99 -1.01 15.74 10.22
CA ASN A 99 -1.64 14.85 11.19
C ASN A 99 -0.98 13.46 11.23
N MET A 100 -0.17 13.10 10.22
CA MET A 100 0.58 11.84 10.15
C MET A 100 1.99 11.94 10.73
N ASN A 101 2.48 13.12 11.10
CA ASN A 101 3.88 13.29 11.53
C ASN A 101 4.28 12.40 12.72
N THR A 102 3.38 12.16 13.69
CA THR A 102 3.64 11.28 14.84
C THR A 102 3.51 9.79 14.51
N VAL A 103 2.91 9.47 13.36
CA VAL A 103 2.87 8.10 12.83
C VAL A 103 4.13 7.79 12.05
N LEU A 104 4.65 8.80 11.35
CA LEU A 104 5.82 8.67 10.48
C LEU A 104 7.15 8.79 11.24
N ASP A 105 7.13 9.23 12.50
CA ASP A 105 8.32 9.24 13.36
C ASP A 105 8.53 7.89 14.09
N ASP A 106 9.58 7.83 14.92
CA ASP A 106 9.93 6.63 15.69
C ASP A 106 8.84 6.20 16.70
N ASN A 107 7.87 7.07 17.03
CA ASN A 107 6.80 6.73 17.95
C ASN A 107 5.77 5.80 17.30
N MET A 108 5.65 5.82 15.97
CA MET A 108 4.67 5.04 15.20
C MET A 108 3.25 5.13 15.79
N THR A 109 2.79 6.33 16.16
CA THR A 109 1.52 6.52 16.88
C THR A 109 0.61 7.54 16.18
N LEU A 110 -0.61 7.11 15.85
CA LEU A 110 -1.64 7.98 15.32
C LEU A 110 -2.32 8.73 16.46
N CYS A 111 -2.19 10.05 16.46
CA CYS A 111 -2.87 10.91 17.41
C CYS A 111 -4.13 11.47 16.77
N LEU A 112 -5.29 11.11 17.30
CA LEU A 112 -6.59 11.61 16.85
C LEU A 112 -7.00 12.86 17.64
N SER A 113 -7.84 13.69 17.02
CA SER A 113 -8.31 14.95 17.62
C SER A 113 -9.13 14.77 18.90
N ASN A 114 -9.71 13.59 19.13
CA ASN A 114 -10.37 13.22 20.39
C ASN A 114 -9.38 12.91 21.54
N GLY A 115 -8.07 13.00 21.29
CA GLY A 115 -7.01 12.69 22.26
C GLY A 115 -6.59 11.22 22.28
N GLU A 116 -7.22 10.37 21.47
CA GLU A 116 -6.85 8.98 21.35
C GLU A 116 -5.51 8.79 20.64
N ARG A 117 -4.77 7.76 21.08
CA ARG A 117 -3.46 7.42 20.56
C ARG A 117 -3.45 5.95 20.14
N VAL A 118 -3.45 5.71 18.84
CA VAL A 118 -3.40 4.37 18.26
C VAL A 118 -1.96 4.07 17.84
N LYS A 119 -1.29 3.18 18.58
CA LYS A 119 0.09 2.79 18.28
C LYS A 119 0.11 1.69 17.22
N LEU A 120 0.84 1.93 16.13
CA LEU A 120 1.04 0.95 15.07
C LEU A 120 1.95 -0.18 15.56
N LYS A 121 1.71 -1.38 15.04
CA LYS A 121 2.60 -2.53 15.24
C LYS A 121 3.74 -2.51 14.21
N PRO A 122 4.89 -3.14 14.50
CA PRO A 122 6.04 -3.16 13.59
C PRO A 122 5.76 -3.76 12.20
N GLU A 123 4.79 -4.67 12.10
CA GLU A 123 4.35 -5.35 10.88
C GLU A 123 3.52 -4.44 9.96
N MET A 124 3.09 -3.28 10.46
CA MET A 124 2.33 -2.29 9.70
C MET A 124 3.28 -1.37 8.92
N LYS A 125 2.94 -1.09 7.66
CA LYS A 125 3.67 -0.17 6.78
C LYS A 125 2.71 0.82 6.14
N MET A 126 3.13 2.08 6.11
CA MET A 126 2.45 3.14 5.38
C MET A 126 3.22 3.45 4.10
N ILE A 127 2.52 3.50 2.98
CA ILE A 127 3.09 3.75 1.66
C ILE A 127 2.35 4.95 1.07
N PHE A 128 3.11 5.89 0.52
CA PHE A 128 2.58 7.09 -0.12
C PHE A 128 2.94 7.05 -1.60
N GLU A 129 1.92 6.96 -2.44
CA GLU A 129 2.05 7.08 -3.90
C GLU A 129 1.63 8.50 -4.29
N CYS A 130 2.59 9.29 -4.73
CA CYS A 130 2.37 10.68 -5.12
C CYS A 130 3.26 11.06 -6.30
N ASP A 131 2.78 12.01 -7.10
CA ASP A 131 3.51 12.53 -8.26
C ASP A 131 4.68 13.44 -7.84
N ASN A 132 4.44 14.31 -6.85
CA ASN A 132 5.45 15.22 -6.32
C ASN A 132 5.20 15.54 -4.84
N LEU A 133 6.23 16.10 -4.20
CA LEU A 133 6.25 16.45 -2.77
C LEU A 133 6.42 17.96 -2.55
N GLU A 134 6.06 18.80 -3.53
CA GLU A 134 6.27 20.25 -3.47
C GLU A 134 5.56 20.90 -2.27
N MET A 135 4.42 20.34 -1.88
CA MET A 135 3.59 20.82 -0.77
C MET A 135 3.92 20.15 0.57
N ALA A 136 4.87 19.22 0.61
CA ALA A 136 5.28 18.55 1.84
C ALA A 136 6.45 19.29 2.50
N SER A 137 6.42 19.40 3.82
CA SER A 137 7.55 20.00 4.55
C SER A 137 8.78 19.09 4.48
N PRO A 138 10.01 19.64 4.41
CA PRO A 138 11.23 18.82 4.47
C PRO A 138 11.31 17.92 5.72
N ALA A 139 10.73 18.37 6.83
CA ALA A 139 10.66 17.58 8.06
C ALA A 139 9.80 16.32 7.89
N THR A 140 8.65 16.42 7.22
CA THR A 140 7.77 15.29 6.91
C THR A 140 8.48 14.29 6.00
N VAL A 141 9.12 14.78 4.95
CA VAL A 141 9.81 13.93 3.98
C VAL A 141 11.04 13.24 4.58
N SER A 142 11.76 13.91 5.50
CA SER A 142 12.96 13.35 6.16
C SER A 142 12.70 12.11 7.02
N ARG A 143 11.44 11.86 7.40
CA ARG A 143 11.03 10.72 8.22
C ARG A 143 10.68 9.48 7.39
N CYS A 144 10.57 9.62 6.07
CA CYS A 144 10.14 8.56 5.17
C CYS A 144 11.30 8.05 4.30
N GLY A 145 11.32 6.74 4.02
CA GLY A 145 12.12 6.20 2.92
C GLY A 145 11.53 6.63 1.58
N MET A 146 12.34 7.20 0.70
CA MET A 146 11.90 7.67 -0.61
C MET A 146 12.43 6.78 -1.72
N ILE A 147 11.53 6.39 -2.64
CA ILE A 147 11.89 5.73 -3.89
C ILE A 147 11.51 6.66 -5.02
N TYR A 148 12.50 7.11 -5.80
CA TYR A 148 12.28 7.90 -6.99
C TYR A 148 12.17 6.98 -8.21
N VAL A 149 11.05 7.06 -8.92
CA VAL A 149 10.84 6.34 -10.17
C VAL A 149 10.94 7.36 -11.31
N PRO A 150 12.02 7.35 -12.11
CA PRO A 150 12.15 8.27 -13.22
C PRO A 150 11.10 7.95 -14.31
N PRO A 151 10.55 8.96 -15.01
CA PRO A 151 9.56 8.74 -16.08
C PRO A 151 10.05 7.78 -17.17
N GLU A 152 11.36 7.76 -17.43
CA GLU A 152 12.00 6.88 -18.40
C GLU A 152 11.92 5.40 -17.99
N ALA A 153 11.89 5.10 -16.69
CA ALA A 153 11.72 3.73 -16.19
C ALA A 153 10.30 3.20 -16.43
N CYS A 154 9.30 4.08 -16.50
CA CYS A 154 7.90 3.75 -16.77
C CYS A 154 7.50 4.14 -18.20
N GLY A 155 8.35 3.81 -19.18
CA GLY A 155 8.11 4.17 -20.58
C GLY A 155 6.83 3.55 -21.16
N TRP A 156 6.28 4.21 -22.19
CA TRP A 156 5.06 3.77 -22.90
C TRP A 156 5.14 2.33 -23.43
N HIS A 157 6.33 1.86 -23.78
CA HIS A 157 6.58 0.49 -24.26
C HIS A 157 6.15 -0.57 -23.24
N LEU A 158 6.28 -0.30 -21.92
CA LEU A 158 5.81 -1.20 -20.87
C LEU A 158 4.29 -1.33 -20.89
N GLY A 159 3.59 -0.21 -21.09
CA GLY A 159 2.13 -0.21 -21.21
C GLY A 159 1.65 -1.02 -22.42
N VAL A 160 2.32 -0.86 -23.57
CA VAL A 160 2.02 -1.64 -24.78
C VAL A 160 2.32 -3.12 -24.58
N TYR A 161 3.50 -3.45 -24.06
CA TYR A 161 3.91 -4.82 -23.78
C TYR A 161 2.89 -5.54 -22.88
N GLU A 162 2.44 -4.85 -21.83
CA GLU A 162 1.44 -5.35 -20.90
C GLU A 162 0.06 -5.51 -21.52
N TRP A 163 -0.41 -4.51 -22.27
CA TRP A 163 -1.70 -4.61 -22.97
C TRP A 163 -1.73 -5.81 -23.92
N ILE A 164 -0.67 -6.00 -24.71
CA ILE A 164 -0.52 -7.15 -25.62
C ILE A 164 -0.52 -8.47 -24.82
N ASN A 165 0.23 -8.53 -23.73
CA ASN A 165 0.34 -9.74 -22.96
C ASN A 165 -0.89 -10.06 -22.13
N ARG A 166 -1.63 -9.07 -21.62
CA ARG A 166 -2.77 -9.26 -20.74
C ARG A 166 -4.07 -9.43 -21.54
N ASP A 167 -4.33 -8.51 -22.46
CA ASP A 167 -5.65 -8.32 -23.06
C ASP A 167 -5.77 -9.03 -24.42
N LEU A 168 -4.64 -9.34 -25.08
CA LEU A 168 -4.61 -10.07 -26.35
C LEU A 168 -4.23 -11.56 -26.19
N LYS A 169 -4.68 -12.19 -25.11
CA LYS A 169 -4.55 -13.65 -24.92
C LYS A 169 -5.69 -14.40 -25.62
N GLY A 170 -5.43 -15.65 -26.05
CA GLY A 170 -6.43 -16.57 -26.60
C GLY A 170 -6.29 -16.84 -28.10
N GLU A 171 -7.11 -17.76 -28.63
CA GLU A 171 -7.00 -18.27 -30.01
C GLU A 171 -7.15 -17.18 -31.09
N ARG A 172 -7.90 -16.11 -30.78
CA ARG A 172 -8.11 -14.97 -31.69
C ARG A 172 -6.82 -14.18 -31.96
N TYR A 173 -5.88 -14.16 -31.01
CA TYR A 173 -4.64 -13.40 -31.07
C TYR A 173 -3.46 -14.36 -30.85
N ASN A 174 -3.14 -15.09 -31.92
CA ASN A 174 -1.99 -16.01 -31.93
C ASN A 174 -0.67 -15.25 -31.73
N ASP A 175 0.41 -15.99 -31.42
CA ASP A 175 1.71 -15.39 -31.11
C ASP A 175 2.25 -14.53 -32.26
N LYS A 176 1.99 -14.90 -33.53
CA LYS A 176 2.36 -14.10 -34.70
C LYS A 176 1.74 -12.71 -34.71
N ILE A 177 0.46 -12.59 -34.35
CA ILE A 177 -0.22 -11.27 -34.29
C ILE A 177 0.35 -10.45 -33.15
N ARG A 178 0.66 -11.08 -32.00
CA ARG A 178 1.27 -10.38 -30.86
C ARG A 178 2.69 -9.89 -31.19
N ASP A 179 3.48 -10.67 -31.89
CA ASP A 179 4.83 -10.27 -32.32
C ASP A 179 4.78 -9.15 -33.37
N MET A 180 3.85 -9.22 -34.33
CA MET A 180 3.63 -8.14 -35.29
C MET A 180 3.20 -6.84 -34.59
N LEU A 181 2.30 -6.90 -33.62
CA LEU A 181 1.89 -5.73 -32.85
C LEU A 181 3.05 -5.14 -32.05
N ARG A 182 3.91 -5.97 -31.44
CA ARG A 182 5.12 -5.50 -30.76
C ARG A 182 6.04 -4.74 -31.73
N GLY A 183 6.25 -5.25 -32.94
CA GLY A 183 7.09 -4.61 -33.95
C GLY A 183 6.52 -3.29 -34.54
N LEU A 184 5.23 -2.98 -34.33
CA LEU A 184 4.68 -1.65 -34.68
C LEU A 184 5.06 -0.57 -33.65
N PHE A 185 5.51 -1.01 -32.48
CA PHE A 185 5.81 -0.21 -31.30
C PHE A 185 7.31 -0.32 -30.92
N GLU A 186 8.15 -0.80 -31.83
CA GLU A 186 9.63 -0.66 -31.81
C GLU A 186 10.03 0.58 -32.61
#